data_AF-A0A3D1MC51-F1
#
_entry.id   AF-A0A3D1MC51-F1
#
_cell.length_a   1.000
_cell.length_b   1.000
_cell.length_c   1.000
_cell.angle_alpha   90.00
_cell.angle_beta   90.00
_cell.angle_gamma   90.00
#
_symmetry.space_group_name_H-M   'P 1'
#
loop_
_entity.id
_entity.type
_entity.pdbx_description
1 polymer ?
#
loop_
_entity_poly.entity_id
_entity_poly.type
_entity_poly.pdbx_seq_one_letter_code
_entity_poly.pdbx_strand_id
1 'polypeptide(L)'
;MKKKSDAELLQAYQSLEDHDSLAALFIRYAAQVLGLCMQYLKHSADAEDAVMDIYTHIQKPLRHQNVQHFKAWIMQVSRNHCLQILRKKKGKYSIDITELNHMESTDNLHQVYIEDQWLDIMEEELENLSEEQQICLRMMYLEGHSYKEIAAIKDYELKKVKSYIQNGKRNLALRVEARKNHE
;
A
#
# COMPACT_ATOMS: atom_id res chain seq x y z
N MET A 1 19.28 -25.42 -10.32
CA MET A 1 18.91 -24.21 -11.09
C MET A 1 18.97 -23.00 -10.15
N LYS A 2 19.56 -21.87 -10.57
CA LYS A 2 19.55 -20.66 -9.75
C LYS A 2 18.11 -20.16 -9.58
N LYS A 3 17.71 -19.83 -8.35
CA LYS A 3 16.40 -19.27 -8.03
C LYS A 3 16.35 -17.85 -8.61
N LYS A 4 15.44 -17.59 -9.56
CA LYS A 4 15.25 -16.25 -10.15
C LYS A 4 14.98 -15.21 -9.05
N SER A 5 15.52 -14.01 -9.16
CA SER A 5 15.19 -12.86 -8.32
C SER A 5 13.76 -12.38 -8.56
N ASP A 6 13.24 -11.54 -7.67
CA ASP A 6 11.89 -10.98 -7.83
C ASP A 6 11.81 -10.06 -9.04
N ALA A 7 12.87 -9.29 -9.32
CA ALA A 7 12.96 -8.43 -10.50
C ALA A 7 12.90 -9.25 -11.80
N GLU A 8 13.61 -10.39 -11.86
CA GLU A 8 13.58 -11.28 -13.03
C GLU A 8 12.20 -11.90 -13.24
N LEU A 9 11.52 -12.34 -12.18
CA LEU A 9 10.17 -12.89 -12.27
C LEU A 9 9.14 -11.84 -12.68
N LEU A 10 9.24 -10.64 -12.10
CA LEU A 10 8.37 -9.53 -12.42
C LEU A 10 8.54 -9.09 -13.88
N GLN A 11 9.78 -8.95 -14.34
CA GLN A 11 10.07 -8.60 -15.73
C GLN A 11 9.56 -9.66 -16.71
N ALA A 12 9.74 -10.95 -16.40
CA ALA A 12 9.19 -12.03 -17.22
C ALA A 12 7.66 -11.95 -17.35
N TYR A 13 6.96 -11.68 -16.25
CA TYR A 13 5.50 -11.50 -16.31
C TYR A 13 5.10 -10.26 -17.13
N GLN A 14 5.76 -9.12 -16.91
CA GLN A 14 5.42 -7.85 -17.58
C GLN A 14 5.68 -7.88 -19.09
N SER A 15 6.73 -8.59 -19.53
CA SER A 15 7.15 -8.63 -20.93
C SER A 15 6.52 -9.78 -21.74
N LEU A 16 6.37 -10.95 -21.12
CA LEU A 16 5.99 -12.19 -21.81
C LEU A 16 4.65 -12.76 -21.34
N GLU A 17 3.97 -12.11 -20.37
CA GLU A 17 2.76 -12.66 -19.75
C GLU A 17 2.99 -14.04 -19.12
N ASP A 18 4.22 -14.28 -18.63
CA ASP A 18 4.60 -15.54 -18.00
C ASP A 18 3.90 -15.71 -16.64
N HIS A 19 2.75 -16.38 -16.66
CA HIS A 19 1.93 -16.64 -15.49
C HIS A 19 2.62 -17.54 -14.46
N ASP A 20 3.55 -18.40 -14.87
CA ASP A 20 4.33 -19.23 -13.94
C ASP A 20 5.31 -18.35 -13.15
N SER A 21 5.91 -17.36 -13.80
CA SER A 21 6.75 -16.37 -13.11
C SER A 21 5.94 -15.52 -12.13
N LEU A 22 4.71 -15.11 -12.48
CA LEU A 22 3.83 -14.40 -11.55
C LEU A 22 3.43 -15.29 -10.36
N ALA A 23 3.04 -16.54 -10.60
CA ALA A 23 2.68 -17.47 -9.55
C ALA A 23 3.85 -17.71 -8.59
N ALA A 24 5.05 -17.96 -9.13
CA ALA A 24 6.26 -18.13 -8.34
C ALA A 24 6.61 -16.87 -7.53
N LEU A 25 6.38 -15.68 -8.08
CA LEU A 25 6.60 -14.41 -7.38
C LEU A 25 5.58 -14.21 -6.26
N PHE A 26 4.30 -14.47 -6.51
CA PHE A 26 3.23 -14.32 -5.52
C PHE A 26 3.38 -15.32 -4.37
N ILE A 27 3.68 -16.59 -4.66
CA ILE A 27 3.87 -17.65 -3.65
C ILE A 27 4.96 -17.27 -2.63
N ARG A 28 6.02 -16.54 -3.04
CA ARG A 28 7.05 -16.05 -2.10
C ARG A 28 6.50 -15.15 -1.01
N TYR A 29 5.43 -14.42 -1.30
CA TYR A 29 4.82 -13.43 -0.42
C TYR A 29 3.46 -13.86 0.13
N ALA A 30 2.92 -14.99 -0.33
CA ALA A 30 1.58 -15.47 0.03
C ALA A 30 1.37 -15.59 1.54
N ALA A 31 2.36 -16.06 2.30
CA ALA A 31 2.27 -16.15 3.77
C ALA A 31 2.15 -14.76 4.44
N GLN A 32 2.87 -13.75 3.94
CA GLN A 32 2.81 -12.37 4.45
C GLN A 32 1.49 -11.71 4.07
N VAL A 33 1.02 -11.94 2.84
CA VAL A 33 -0.28 -11.47 2.37
C VAL A 33 -1.41 -12.08 3.20
N LEU A 34 -1.37 -13.40 3.46
CA LEU A 34 -2.34 -14.07 4.32
C LEU A 34 -2.30 -13.53 5.75
N GLY A 35 -1.12 -13.36 6.34
CA GLY A 35 -0.97 -12.77 7.68
C GLY A 35 -1.58 -11.38 7.79
N LEU A 36 -1.37 -10.52 6.78
CA LEU A 36 -2.01 -9.21 6.72
C LEU A 36 -3.53 -9.33 6.58
N CYS A 37 -4.02 -10.20 5.69
CA CYS A 37 -5.46 -10.39 5.52
C CYS A 37 -6.13 -10.88 6.81
N MET A 38 -5.48 -11.80 7.53
CA MET A 38 -5.90 -12.27 8.85
C MET A 38 -5.95 -11.13 9.88
N GLN A 39 -4.95 -10.24 9.87
CA GLN A 39 -4.92 -9.09 10.77
C GLN A 39 -6.13 -8.16 10.55
N TYR A 40 -6.57 -7.95 9.31
CA TYR A 40 -7.67 -7.03 8.99
C TYR A 40 -9.05 -7.69 9.07
N LEU A 41 -9.19 -8.90 8.55
CA LEU A 41 -10.50 -9.56 8.37
C LEU A 41 -10.90 -10.42 9.57
N LYS A 42 -9.93 -10.78 10.44
CA LYS A 42 -10.14 -11.53 11.69
C LYS A 42 -10.85 -12.89 11.53
N HIS A 43 -10.95 -13.42 10.30
CA HIS A 43 -11.58 -14.69 9.99
C HIS A 43 -10.79 -15.43 8.89
N SER A 44 -10.43 -16.70 9.12
CA SER A 44 -9.54 -17.48 8.22
C SER A 44 -10.09 -17.58 6.80
N ALA A 45 -11.35 -18.00 6.66
CA ALA A 45 -11.97 -18.15 5.34
C ALA A 45 -11.97 -16.83 4.54
N ASP A 46 -12.35 -15.71 5.17
CA ASP A 46 -12.33 -14.39 4.52
C ASP A 46 -10.91 -13.98 4.10
N ALA A 47 -9.90 -14.32 4.90
CA ALA A 47 -8.51 -13.99 4.59
C ALA A 47 -7.95 -14.85 3.43
N GLU A 48 -8.27 -16.14 3.40
CA GLU A 48 -7.91 -17.05 2.31
C GLU A 48 -8.58 -16.64 1.00
N ASP A 49 -9.87 -16.31 1.05
CA ASP A 49 -10.62 -15.78 -0.10
C ASP A 49 -10.00 -14.46 -0.59
N ALA A 50 -9.66 -13.55 0.32
CA ALA A 50 -8.99 -12.29 -0.02
C ALA A 50 -7.64 -12.52 -0.70
N VAL A 51 -6.83 -13.49 -0.25
CA VAL A 51 -5.55 -13.83 -0.89
C VAL A 51 -5.77 -14.26 -2.35
N MET A 52 -6.78 -15.09 -2.61
CA MET A 52 -7.13 -15.52 -3.97
C MET A 52 -7.63 -14.34 -4.82
N ASP A 53 -8.50 -13.50 -4.28
CA ASP A 53 -8.99 -12.30 -4.95
C ASP A 53 -7.84 -11.33 -5.28
N ILE A 54 -6.87 -11.17 -4.37
CA ILE A 54 -5.69 -10.34 -4.61
C ILE A 54 -4.87 -10.92 -5.77
N TYR A 55 -4.61 -12.23 -5.79
CA TYR A 55 -3.86 -12.87 -6.86
C TYR A 55 -4.49 -12.64 -8.24
N THR A 56 -5.82 -12.74 -8.34
CA THR A 56 -6.54 -12.47 -9.60
C THR A 56 -6.53 -10.99 -9.94
N HIS A 57 -6.69 -10.11 -8.93
CA HIS A 57 -6.74 -8.67 -9.11
C HIS A 57 -5.42 -8.07 -9.61
N ILE A 58 -4.27 -8.60 -9.18
CA ILE A 58 -2.96 -8.01 -9.50
C ILE A 58 -2.51 -8.21 -10.94
N GLN A 59 -3.05 -9.21 -11.66
CA GLN A 59 -2.58 -9.59 -12.99
C GLN A 59 -2.59 -8.40 -13.97
N LYS A 60 -3.73 -7.72 -14.08
CA LYS A 60 -3.88 -6.61 -15.03
C LYS A 60 -3.09 -5.36 -14.61
N PRO A 61 -3.17 -4.86 -13.36
CA PRO A 61 -2.39 -3.70 -12.91
C PRO A 61 -0.88 -3.91 -13.01
N LEU A 62 -0.39 -5.08 -12.62
CA LEU A 62 1.05 -5.37 -12.55
C LEU A 62 1.73 -5.32 -13.92
N ARG A 63 0.99 -5.54 -15.01
CA ARG A 63 1.49 -5.38 -16.38
C ARG A 63 1.72 -3.95 -16.82
N HIS A 64 0.96 -3.01 -16.29
CA HIS A 64 0.99 -1.62 -16.76
C HIS A 64 1.67 -0.68 -15.77
N GLN A 65 1.80 -1.10 -14.51
CA GLN A 65 2.45 -0.31 -13.47
C GLN A 65 3.95 -0.59 -13.43
N ASN A 66 4.73 0.48 -13.31
CA ASN A 66 6.15 0.36 -13.01
C ASN A 66 6.34 0.02 -11.52
N VAL A 67 6.37 -1.27 -11.21
CA VAL A 67 6.60 -1.80 -9.86
C VAL A 67 8.08 -2.11 -9.69
N GLN A 68 8.78 -1.35 -8.85
CA GLN A 68 10.21 -1.63 -8.56
C GLN A 68 10.40 -2.57 -7.37
N HIS A 69 9.52 -2.49 -6.37
CA HIS A 69 9.58 -3.29 -5.15
C HIS A 69 8.29 -4.10 -4.97
N PHE A 70 8.28 -5.33 -5.48
CA PHE A 70 7.08 -6.17 -5.49
C PHE A 70 6.52 -6.41 -4.08
N LYS A 71 7.38 -6.68 -3.08
CA LYS A 71 6.98 -6.86 -1.67
C LYS A 71 6.15 -5.68 -1.15
N ALA A 72 6.68 -4.47 -1.23
CA ALA A 72 5.98 -3.28 -0.73
C ALA A 72 4.66 -3.05 -1.49
N TRP A 73 4.68 -3.26 -2.81
CA TRP A 73 3.50 -3.12 -3.66
C TRP A 73 2.40 -4.13 -3.31
N ILE A 74 2.73 -5.42 -3.15
CA ILE A 74 1.73 -6.45 -2.86
C ILE A 74 1.13 -6.27 -1.45
N MET A 75 1.92 -5.84 -0.47
CA MET A 75 1.41 -5.54 0.87
C MET A 75 0.42 -4.36 0.84
N GLN A 76 0.71 -3.30 0.07
CA GLN A 76 -0.21 -2.18 -0.10
C GLN A 76 -1.51 -2.59 -0.81
N VAL A 77 -1.42 -3.38 -1.89
CA VAL A 77 -2.60 -3.91 -2.58
C VAL A 77 -3.45 -4.73 -1.64
N SER A 78 -2.81 -5.60 -0.84
CA SER A 78 -3.48 -6.48 0.11
C SER A 78 -4.21 -5.70 1.21
N ARG A 79 -3.56 -4.68 1.79
CA ARG A 79 -4.17 -3.75 2.76
C ARG A 79 -5.42 -3.09 2.16
N ASN A 80 -5.28 -2.52 0.96
CA ASN A 80 -6.38 -1.82 0.30
C ASN A 80 -7.56 -2.75 -0.01
N HIS A 81 -7.26 -3.98 -0.42
CA HIS A 81 -8.26 -5.00 -0.68
C HIS A 81 -9.05 -5.36 0.60
N CYS A 82 -8.35 -5.59 1.71
CA CYS A 82 -8.99 -5.86 3.01
C CYS A 82 -9.86 -4.69 3.47
N LEU A 83 -9.36 -3.45 3.37
CA LEU A 83 -10.14 -2.26 3.69
C LEU A 83 -11.39 -2.13 2.81
N GLN A 84 -11.30 -2.49 1.52
CA GLN A 84 -12.45 -2.50 0.63
C GLN A 84 -13.50 -3.55 1.05
N ILE A 85 -13.09 -4.75 1.44
CA ILE A 85 -13.99 -5.79 1.96
C ILE A 85 -14.71 -5.27 3.23
N LEU A 86 -13.95 -4.71 4.18
CA LEU A 86 -14.51 -4.18 5.42
C LEU A 86 -15.52 -3.06 5.18
N ARG A 87 -15.25 -2.15 4.24
CA ARG A 87 -16.21 -1.09 3.84
C ARG A 87 -17.49 -1.66 3.25
N LYS A 88 -17.38 -2.68 2.39
CA LYS A 88 -18.54 -3.35 1.78
C LYS A 88 -19.37 -4.09 2.83
N LYS A 89 -18.73 -4.80 3.78
CA LYS A 89 -19.42 -5.49 4.88
C LYS A 89 -20.14 -4.53 5.82
N LYS A 90 -19.61 -3.31 6.04
CA LYS A 90 -20.19 -2.33 6.98
C LYS A 90 -21.30 -1.46 6.41
N GLY A 91 -21.29 -1.10 5.11
CA GLY A 91 -22.37 -0.35 4.46
C GLY A 91 -22.91 0.87 5.24
N LYS A 92 -22.23 2.02 5.14
CA LYS A 92 -22.48 3.33 5.81
C LYS A 92 -21.77 3.46 7.18
N TYR A 93 -21.09 4.59 7.36
CA TYR A 93 -20.35 5.05 8.55
C TYR A 93 -18.86 4.65 8.66
N SER A 94 -18.10 5.68 9.02
CA SER A 94 -16.64 5.87 8.99
C SER A 94 -15.87 4.82 9.77
N ILE A 95 -14.67 4.49 9.28
CA ILE A 95 -13.74 3.62 9.99
C ILE A 95 -12.96 4.47 11.00
N ASP A 96 -12.91 4.02 12.25
CA ASP A 96 -11.86 4.41 13.18
C ASP A 96 -10.67 3.46 12.96
N ILE A 97 -9.64 3.95 12.27
CA ILE A 97 -8.46 3.16 11.83
C ILE A 97 -7.40 3.04 12.95
N THR A 98 -7.67 3.66 14.10
CA THR A 98 -6.73 3.73 15.23
C THR A 98 -6.38 2.37 15.85
N GLU A 99 -7.26 1.36 15.80
CA GLU A 99 -7.02 0.06 16.46
C GLU A 99 -6.04 -0.89 15.71
N LEU A 100 -5.65 -0.59 14.47
CA LEU A 100 -4.79 -1.48 13.68
C LEU A 100 -3.29 -1.16 13.77
N ASN A 101 -2.91 -0.06 14.43
CA ASN A 101 -1.52 0.42 14.52
C ASN A 101 -0.71 -0.20 15.68
N HIS A 102 -1.30 -1.07 16.49
CA HIS A 102 -0.59 -1.68 17.61
C HIS A 102 -0.61 -3.20 17.52
N MET A 103 0.47 -3.79 16.97
CA MET A 103 1.02 -5.07 17.41
C MET A 103 2.26 -5.44 16.58
N GLU A 104 3.43 -5.20 17.16
CA GLU A 104 4.75 -5.55 16.63
C GLU A 104 5.03 -7.06 16.77
N SER A 105 5.71 -7.63 15.78
CA SER A 105 6.33 -8.96 15.85
C SER A 105 7.85 -8.83 15.95
N THR A 106 8.43 -9.60 16.87
CA THR A 106 9.69 -9.35 17.60
C THR A 106 11.01 -9.66 16.88
N ASP A 107 11.01 -9.81 15.55
CA ASP A 107 12.25 -10.04 14.76
C ASP A 107 12.73 -8.78 14.02
N ASN A 108 12.03 -7.65 14.20
CA ASN A 108 12.20 -6.44 13.41
C ASN A 108 12.91 -5.28 14.13
N LEU A 109 13.36 -5.39 15.38
CA LEU A 109 13.76 -4.24 16.22
C LEU A 109 14.78 -3.27 15.59
N HIS A 110 15.76 -3.74 14.81
CA HIS A 110 16.74 -2.86 14.15
C HIS A 110 16.24 -2.27 12.83
N GLN A 111 15.41 -3.02 12.10
CA GLN A 111 14.74 -2.59 10.88
C GLN A 111 13.60 -1.61 11.19
N VAL A 112 12.85 -1.86 12.28
CA VAL A 112 11.83 -0.99 12.88
C VAL A 112 12.45 0.29 13.38
N TYR A 113 13.59 0.28 14.05
CA TYR A 113 14.22 1.53 14.51
C TYR A 113 14.65 2.45 13.34
N ILE A 114 15.16 1.86 12.26
CA ILE A 114 15.47 2.61 11.03
C ILE A 114 14.16 3.06 10.34
N GLU A 115 13.15 2.20 10.28
CA GLU A 115 11.83 2.53 9.73
C GLU A 115 11.10 3.61 10.54
N ASP A 116 11.27 3.65 11.87
CA ASP A 116 10.71 4.62 12.81
C ASP A 116 11.34 6.00 12.61
N GLN A 117 12.67 6.08 12.48
CA GLN A 117 13.32 7.35 12.13
C GLN A 117 12.87 7.88 10.76
N TRP A 118 12.67 7.00 9.78
CA TRP A 118 12.14 7.41 8.48
C TRP A 118 10.65 7.77 8.52
N LEU A 119 9.88 7.16 9.44
CA LEU A 119 8.48 7.48 9.70
C LEU A 119 8.36 8.88 10.31
N ASP A 120 9.19 9.19 11.31
CA ASP A 120 9.26 10.52 11.93
C ASP A 120 9.64 11.59 10.89
N ILE A 121 10.69 11.34 10.10
CA ILE A 121 11.09 12.24 9.00
C ILE A 121 9.97 12.39 7.97
N MET A 122 9.26 11.31 7.64
CA MET A 122 8.16 11.37 6.68
C MET A 122 6.98 12.16 7.24
N GLU A 123 6.68 12.04 8.53
CA GLU A 123 5.62 12.82 9.19
C GLU A 123 5.96 14.30 9.25
N GLU A 124 7.19 14.66 9.64
CA GLU A 124 7.67 16.04 9.62
C GLU A 124 7.64 16.64 8.20
N GLU A 125 8.13 15.92 7.20
CA GLU A 125 8.12 16.43 5.82
C GLU A 125 6.73 16.49 5.20
N LEU A 126 5.77 15.72 5.72
CA LEU A 126 4.38 15.83 5.33
C LEU A 126 3.81 17.19 5.74
N GLU A 127 4.18 17.72 6.92
CA GLU A 127 3.77 19.06 7.37
C GLU A 127 4.29 20.19 6.47
N ASN A 128 5.31 19.92 5.66
CA ASN A 128 5.90 20.89 4.72
C ASN A 128 5.24 20.87 3.32
N LEU A 129 4.19 20.07 3.09
CA LEU A 129 3.41 20.08 1.85
C LEU A 129 2.33 21.18 1.88
N SER A 130 1.65 21.44 0.75
CA SER A 130 0.46 22.30 0.79
C SER A 130 -0.66 21.64 1.60
N GLU A 131 -1.51 22.44 2.25
CA GLU A 131 -2.60 21.94 3.10
C GLU A 131 -3.45 20.88 2.39
N GLU A 132 -3.81 21.10 1.12
CA GLU A 132 -4.63 20.16 0.36
C GLU A 132 -3.90 18.87 0.03
N GLN A 133 -2.57 18.93 -0.20
CA GLN A 133 -1.75 17.74 -0.38
C GLN A 133 -1.69 16.92 0.91
N GLN A 134 -1.48 17.58 2.06
CA GLN A 134 -1.47 16.94 3.38
C GLN A 134 -2.79 16.23 3.65
N ILE A 135 -3.90 16.97 3.56
CA ILE A 135 -5.25 16.46 3.79
C ILE A 135 -5.51 15.26 2.87
N CYS A 136 -5.31 15.41 1.57
CA CYS A 136 -5.62 14.34 0.64
C CYS A 136 -4.73 13.10 0.84
N LEU A 137 -3.47 13.26 1.23
CA LEU A 137 -2.58 12.14 1.55
C LEU A 137 -2.99 11.43 2.84
N ARG A 138 -3.26 12.17 3.92
CA ARG A 138 -3.72 11.58 5.20
C ARG A 138 -5.04 10.85 5.00
N MET A 139 -6.02 11.47 4.34
CA MET A 139 -7.30 10.82 4.06
C MET A 139 -7.16 9.56 3.19
N MET A 140 -6.28 9.57 2.18
CA MET A 140 -6.08 8.40 1.30
C MET A 140 -5.32 7.28 1.99
N TYR A 141 -4.23 7.59 2.70
CA TYR A 141 -3.27 6.59 3.17
C TYR A 141 -3.47 6.20 4.63
N LEU A 142 -3.84 7.15 5.49
CA LEU A 142 -4.11 6.91 6.90
C LEU A 142 -5.57 6.50 7.10
N GLU A 143 -6.52 7.27 6.56
CA GLU A 143 -7.96 7.02 6.73
C GLU A 143 -8.53 6.08 5.64
N GLY A 144 -7.74 5.82 4.59
CA GLY A 144 -8.06 4.87 3.53
C GLY A 144 -9.13 5.32 2.53
N HIS A 145 -9.62 6.56 2.58
CA HIS A 145 -10.67 7.06 1.71
C HIS A 145 -10.28 6.97 0.22
N SER A 146 -11.24 6.60 -0.62
CA SER A 146 -11.08 6.65 -2.08
C SER A 146 -11.07 8.10 -2.59
N TYR A 147 -10.53 8.32 -3.79
CA TYR A 147 -10.55 9.64 -4.44
C TYR A 147 -11.96 10.27 -4.49
N LYS A 148 -13.00 9.45 -4.70
CA LYS A 148 -14.39 9.91 -4.77
C LYS A 148 -14.93 10.31 -3.39
N GLU A 149 -14.58 9.55 -2.35
CA GLU A 149 -14.96 9.88 -0.97
C GLU A 149 -14.27 11.16 -0.51
N ILE A 150 -12.97 11.32 -0.79
CA ILE A 150 -12.23 12.55 -0.47
C ILE A 150 -12.84 13.75 -1.19
N ALA A 151 -13.14 13.61 -2.49
CA ALA A 151 -13.79 14.64 -3.28
C ALA A 151 -15.14 15.06 -2.65
N ALA A 152 -15.94 14.10 -2.22
CA ALA A 152 -17.23 14.38 -1.57
C ALA A 152 -17.09 15.00 -0.18
N ILE A 153 -16.17 14.49 0.66
CA ILE A 153 -15.99 14.96 2.05
C ILE A 153 -15.40 16.38 2.09
N LYS A 154 -14.45 16.68 1.19
CA LYS A 154 -13.76 17.97 1.14
C LYS A 154 -14.39 18.97 0.19
N ASP A 155 -15.47 18.60 -0.50
CA ASP A 155 -16.09 19.38 -1.57
C ASP A 155 -15.08 19.82 -2.64
N TYR A 156 -14.23 18.87 -3.06
CA TYR A 156 -13.23 19.07 -4.10
C TYR A 156 -13.64 18.40 -5.39
N GLU A 157 -13.26 19.00 -6.52
CA GLU A 157 -13.32 18.32 -7.80
C GLU A 157 -12.43 17.06 -7.78
N LEU A 158 -12.95 15.93 -8.28
CA LEU A 158 -12.19 14.67 -8.35
C LEU A 158 -10.82 14.82 -9.04
N LYS A 159 -10.73 15.71 -10.03
CA LYS A 159 -9.48 16.02 -10.73
C LYS A 159 -8.46 16.70 -9.80
N LYS A 160 -8.91 17.60 -8.93
CA LYS A 160 -8.07 18.26 -7.93
C LYS A 160 -7.58 17.26 -6.90
N VAL A 161 -8.44 16.39 -6.37
CA VAL A 161 -8.02 15.32 -5.43
C VAL A 161 -6.94 14.43 -6.02
N LYS A 162 -7.10 13.98 -7.28
CA LYS A 162 -6.06 13.21 -7.98
C LYS A 162 -4.75 14.00 -8.09
N SER A 163 -4.83 15.28 -8.42
CA SER A 163 -3.66 16.15 -8.52
C SER A 163 -2.98 16.36 -7.17
N TYR A 164 -3.73 16.60 -6.09
CA TYR A 164 -3.17 16.79 -4.74
C TYR A 164 -2.47 15.53 -4.25
N ILE A 165 -3.05 14.36 -4.47
CA ILE A 165 -2.41 13.09 -4.08
C ILE A 165 -1.16 12.83 -4.92
N GLN A 166 -1.23 12.98 -6.25
CA GLN A 166 -0.07 12.73 -7.11
C GLN A 166 1.08 13.70 -6.81
N ASN A 167 0.80 15.00 -6.71
CA ASN A 167 1.81 16.02 -6.43
C ASN A 167 2.32 15.92 -5.00
N GLY A 168 1.44 15.65 -4.04
CA GLY A 168 1.79 15.45 -2.64
C GLY A 168 2.77 14.30 -2.47
N LYS A 169 2.51 13.13 -3.08
CA LYS A 169 3.45 11.99 -3.06
C LYS A 169 4.82 12.34 -3.63
N ARG A 170 4.83 13.00 -4.80
CA ARG A 170 6.07 13.38 -5.48
C ARG A 170 6.88 14.38 -4.62
N ASN A 171 6.21 15.39 -4.08
CA ASN A 171 6.84 16.41 -3.25
C ASN A 171 7.36 15.82 -1.94
N LEU A 172 6.60 14.93 -1.30
CA LEU A 172 7.01 14.24 -0.08
C LEU A 172 8.26 13.40 -0.32
N ALA A 173 8.29 12.61 -1.41
CA ALA A 173 9.45 11.82 -1.78
C ALA A 173 10.71 12.69 -1.97
N LEU A 174 10.59 13.80 -2.72
CA LEU A 174 11.70 14.74 -2.93
C LEU A 174 12.21 15.35 -1.61
N ARG A 175 11.32 15.66 -0.69
CA ARG A 175 11.67 16.23 0.63
C ARG A 175 12.40 15.22 1.50
N VAL A 176 11.87 14.00 1.59
CA VAL A 176 12.50 12.90 2.34
C VAL A 176 13.87 12.55 1.74
N GLU A 177 13.99 12.51 0.41
CA GLU A 177 15.28 12.30 -0.27
C GLU A 177 16.28 13.43 -0.02
N ALA A 178 15.83 14.69 -0.02
CA ALA A 178 16.70 15.81 0.32
C ALA A 178 17.23 15.68 1.75
N ARG A 179 16.36 15.35 2.71
CA ARG A 179 16.74 15.16 4.12
C ARG A 179 17.73 14.01 4.31
N LYS A 180 17.53 12.90 3.58
CA LYS A 180 18.47 11.76 3.50
C LYS A 180 19.88 12.13 3.02
N ASN A 181 19.99 13.10 2.12
CA ASN A 181 21.27 13.50 1.54
C ASN A 181 22.03 14.55 2.39
N HIS A 182 21.39 15.07 3.45
CA HIS A 182 21.94 16.08 4.33
C HIS A 182 22.36 15.54 5.71
N GLU A 183 22.18 14.24 5.97
CA GLU A 183 22.70 13.47 7.12
C GLU A 183 23.94 12.64 6.72
#